data_AF-A0AAQ4EJY9-F1
#
_entry.id   AF-A0AAQ4EJY9-F1
#
_cell.length_a   1.000
_cell.length_b   1.000
_cell.length_c   1.000
_cell.angle_alpha   90.00
_cell.angle_beta   90.00
_cell.angle_gamma   90.00
#
_symmetry.space_group_name_H-M   'P 1'
#
loop_
_entity.id
_entity.type
_entity.pdbx_description
1 polymer ?
#
loop_
_entity_poly.entity_id
_entity_poly.type
_entity_poly.pdbx_seq_one_letter_code
_entity_poly.pdbx_strand_id
1 'polypeptide(L)'
;MHPGWLEPEGVKEAVPKLLRKVSVRCRSVEEAADTILWLAISRAALKHSSGMFFQDRRTTCPHIPFGKTKTSIDDEKFFMKNLEDFVNKLGLS
;
A
#
# COMPACT_ATOMS: atom_id res chain seq x y z
N MET A 1 -2.02 -2.45 -2.39
CA MET A 1 -1.37 -3.73 -1.98
C MET A 1 -0.21 -3.42 -1.06
N HIS A 2 0.15 -4.32 -0.15
CA HIS A 2 1.30 -4.19 0.74
C HIS A 2 2.34 -5.27 0.40
N PRO A 3 3.57 -4.91 0.03
CA PRO A 3 4.60 -5.88 -0.35
C PRO A 3 5.18 -6.66 0.84
N GLY A 4 4.82 -6.28 2.07
CA GLY A 4 5.51 -6.72 3.28
C GLY A 4 6.69 -5.81 3.59
N TRP A 5 7.51 -6.21 4.56
CA TRP A 5 8.77 -5.53 4.83
C TRP A 5 9.81 -6.12 3.89
N LEU A 6 10.24 -5.37 2.89
CA LEU A 6 11.41 -5.70 2.09
C LEU A 6 12.64 -5.18 2.85
N GLU A 7 13.75 -5.92 2.82
CA GLU A 7 15.05 -5.38 3.25
C GLU A 7 15.87 -4.92 2.04
N PRO A 8 15.78 -3.65 1.64
CA PRO A 8 16.87 -2.93 1.01
C PRO A 8 17.59 -2.06 2.05
N GLU A 9 18.84 -1.72 1.74
CA GLU A 9 19.73 -0.84 2.49
C GLU A 9 19.01 0.45 2.97
N GLY A 10 18.13 1.01 2.14
CA GLY A 10 17.38 2.25 2.43
C GLY A 10 16.35 2.16 3.57
N VAL A 11 15.76 0.97 3.86
CA VAL A 11 14.79 0.81 4.95
C VAL A 11 15.50 0.75 6.32
N LYS A 12 16.71 0.18 6.36
CA LYS A 12 17.57 0.17 7.56
C LYS A 12 18.05 1.57 7.92
N GLU A 13 18.36 2.40 6.93
CA GLU A 13 18.80 3.78 7.13
C GLU A 13 17.65 4.70 7.57
N ALA A 14 16.47 4.58 6.93
CA ALA A 14 15.32 5.45 7.22
C ALA A 14 14.57 5.09 8.51
N VAL A 15 14.59 3.80 8.92
CA VAL A 15 13.82 3.34 10.09
C VAL A 15 14.68 2.55 11.11
N PRO A 16 15.81 3.09 11.62
CA PRO A 16 16.72 2.31 12.46
C PRO A 16 16.14 1.97 13.84
N LYS A 17 15.18 2.77 14.35
CA LYS A 17 14.65 2.63 15.72
C LYS A 17 13.44 1.69 15.81
N LEU A 18 12.62 1.58 14.75
CA LEU A 18 11.41 0.74 14.75
C LEU A 18 11.76 -0.73 14.51
N LEU A 19 12.64 -1.00 13.54
CA LEU A 19 13.07 -2.36 13.18
C LEU A 19 13.87 -3.06 14.27
N ARG A 20 14.53 -2.29 15.17
CA ARG A 20 15.22 -2.84 16.35
C ARG A 20 14.28 -3.31 17.45
N LYS A 21 13.03 -2.80 17.50
CA LYS A 21 12.06 -3.12 18.56
C LYS A 21 10.99 -4.12 18.12
N VAL A 22 10.79 -4.28 16.82
CA VAL A 22 9.82 -5.21 16.25
C VAL A 22 10.61 -6.12 15.32
N SER A 23 10.81 -7.40 15.69
CA SER A 23 11.45 -8.38 14.82
C SER A 23 10.50 -8.72 13.67
N VAL A 24 10.44 -7.85 12.67
CA VAL A 24 9.62 -8.14 11.50
C VAL A 24 10.46 -8.93 10.51
N ARG A 25 9.95 -10.07 10.07
CA ARG A 25 10.61 -10.85 9.02
C ARG A 25 10.59 -10.05 7.73
N CYS A 26 11.78 -9.70 7.26
CA CYS A 26 11.96 -9.08 5.98
C CYS A 26 11.85 -10.13 4.86
N ARG A 27 11.35 -9.69 3.71
CA ARG A 27 11.11 -10.47 2.50
C ARG A 27 12.25 -10.28 1.51
N SER A 28 12.42 -11.23 0.60
CA SER A 28 13.20 -11.02 -0.62
C SER A 28 12.46 -10.11 -1.61
N VAL A 29 13.16 -9.63 -2.65
CA VAL A 29 12.54 -8.81 -3.71
C VAL A 29 11.44 -9.60 -4.42
N GLU A 30 11.67 -10.89 -4.67
CA GLU A 30 10.72 -11.79 -5.30
C GLU A 30 9.47 -11.97 -4.44
N GLU A 31 9.64 -12.21 -3.14
CA GLU A 31 8.52 -12.32 -2.18
C GLU A 31 7.73 -11.01 -2.06
N ALA A 32 8.39 -9.86 -2.14
CA ALA A 32 7.75 -8.55 -2.08
C ALA A 32 6.98 -8.21 -3.37
N ALA A 33 7.52 -8.61 -4.53
CA ALA A 33 6.90 -8.40 -5.84
C ALA A 33 5.77 -9.42 -6.15
N ASP A 34 5.73 -10.53 -5.42
CA ASP A 34 4.81 -11.64 -5.67
C ASP A 34 3.34 -11.20 -5.79
N THR A 35 2.85 -10.42 -4.81
CA THR A 35 1.44 -10.04 -4.76
C THR A 35 1.08 -9.07 -5.88
N ILE A 36 1.96 -8.11 -6.23
CA ILE A 36 1.67 -7.17 -7.32
C ILE A 36 1.69 -7.86 -8.67
N LEU A 37 2.65 -8.77 -8.90
CA LEU A 37 2.71 -9.54 -10.13
C LEU A 37 1.48 -10.43 -10.26
N TRP A 38 1.08 -11.12 -9.19
CA TRP A 38 -0.13 -11.92 -9.16
C TRP A 38 -1.39 -11.09 -9.46
N LEU A 39 -1.53 -9.90 -8.87
CA LEU A 39 -2.65 -8.99 -9.16
C LEU A 39 -2.68 -8.55 -10.64
N ALA A 40 -1.52 -8.35 -11.25
CA ALA A 40 -1.41 -7.88 -12.63
C ALA A 40 -1.71 -8.97 -13.68
N ILE A 41 -1.34 -10.23 -13.43
CA ILE A 41 -1.37 -11.28 -14.47
C ILE A 41 -2.36 -12.41 -14.21
N SER A 42 -2.83 -12.59 -12.97
CA SER A 42 -3.64 -13.74 -12.59
C SER A 42 -5.13 -13.53 -12.85
N ARG A 43 -5.77 -14.46 -13.55
CA ARG A 43 -7.24 -14.51 -13.65
C ARG A 43 -7.92 -14.68 -12.29
N ALA A 44 -7.24 -15.27 -11.30
CA ALA A 44 -7.80 -15.39 -9.96
C ALA A 44 -7.99 -14.03 -9.28
N ALA A 45 -7.15 -13.04 -9.59
CA ALA A 45 -7.29 -11.68 -9.07
C ALA A 45 -8.58 -11.00 -9.54
N LEU A 46 -9.07 -11.35 -10.74
CA LEU A 46 -10.33 -10.82 -11.30
C LEU A 46 -11.58 -11.21 -10.49
N LYS A 47 -11.47 -12.18 -9.58
CA LYS A 47 -12.56 -12.56 -8.67
C LYS A 47 -12.81 -11.53 -7.57
N HIS A 48 -11.91 -10.57 -7.38
CA HIS A 48 -12.00 -9.54 -6.36
C HIS A 48 -12.45 -8.20 -6.96
N SER A 49 -13.18 -7.40 -6.17
CA SER A 49 -13.58 -6.06 -6.58
C SER A 49 -12.39 -5.08 -6.57
N SER A 50 -12.48 -4.03 -7.39
CA SER A 50 -11.53 -2.93 -7.39
C SER A 50 -11.47 -2.23 -6.02
N GLY A 51 -10.34 -1.60 -5.71
CA GLY A 51 -10.11 -0.85 -4.48
C GLY A 51 -9.76 -1.68 -3.24
N MET A 52 -9.74 -3.01 -3.35
CA MET A 52 -9.38 -3.88 -2.22
C MET A 52 -7.90 -3.78 -1.85
N PHE A 53 -7.60 -3.87 -0.54
CA PHE A 53 -6.23 -3.92 -0.04
C PHE A 53 -5.74 -5.36 0.06
N PHE A 54 -4.59 -5.65 -0.55
CA PHE A 54 -4.04 -7.01 -0.63
C PHE A 54 -2.70 -7.15 0.10
N GLN A 55 -2.55 -8.29 0.77
CA GLN A 55 -1.29 -8.79 1.33
C GLN A 55 -1.25 -10.30 1.12
N ASP A 56 -0.14 -10.83 0.60
CA ASP A 56 0.04 -12.27 0.32
C ASP A 56 -1.08 -12.87 -0.53
N ARG A 57 -1.42 -12.17 -1.61
CA ARG A 57 -2.51 -12.52 -2.55
C ARG A 57 -3.89 -12.66 -1.89
N ARG A 58 -4.09 -12.12 -0.69
CA ARG A 58 -5.36 -12.12 0.05
C ARG A 58 -5.82 -10.70 0.34
N THR A 59 -7.14 -10.49 0.33
CA THR A 59 -7.74 -9.23 0.77
C THR A 59 -7.63 -9.11 2.29
N THR A 60 -7.16 -7.97 2.78
CA THR A 60 -6.98 -7.69 4.22
C THR A 60 -7.59 -6.36 4.60
N CYS A 61 -7.84 -6.15 5.89
CA CYS A 61 -8.35 -4.88 6.40
C CYS A 61 -7.27 -3.80 6.26
N PRO A 62 -7.52 -2.68 5.54
CA PRO A 62 -6.53 -1.61 5.39
C PRO A 62 -6.35 -0.77 6.66
N HIS A 63 -7.28 -0.87 7.62
CA HIS A 63 -7.28 -0.03 8.81
C HIS A 63 -6.96 -0.84 10.07
N ILE A 64 -6.14 -0.25 10.93
CA ILE A 64 -5.83 -0.80 12.25
C ILE A 64 -7.05 -0.62 13.15
N PRO A 65 -7.60 -1.69 13.75
CA PRO A 65 -8.68 -1.57 14.73
C PRO A 65 -8.31 -0.58 15.84
N PHE A 66 -9.20 0.37 16.13
CA PHE A 66 -9.01 1.44 17.12
C PHE A 66 -7.85 2.43 16.85
N GLY A 67 -7.13 2.30 15.74
CA GLY A 67 -6.03 3.19 15.36
C GLY A 67 -6.48 4.54 14.78
N LYS A 68 -7.79 4.79 14.68
CA LYS A 68 -8.38 5.98 14.03
C LYS A 68 -7.79 6.26 12.64
N THR A 69 -7.53 5.19 11.88
CA THR A 69 -6.92 5.25 10.53
C THR A 69 -7.94 5.26 9.39
N LYS A 70 -9.24 5.35 9.72
CA LYS A 70 -10.32 5.45 8.73
C LYS A 70 -10.51 6.92 8.33
N THR A 71 -10.86 7.13 7.07
CA THR A 71 -11.08 8.46 6.49
C THR A 71 -12.57 8.62 6.16
N SER A 72 -13.08 9.86 6.18
CA SER A 72 -14.45 10.14 5.76
C SER A 72 -14.55 10.31 4.24
N ILE A 73 -15.76 10.14 3.68
CA ILE A 73 -16.01 10.38 2.25
C ILE A 73 -15.74 11.84 1.87
N ASP A 74 -15.98 12.77 2.78
CA ASP A 74 -15.75 14.20 2.52
C ASP A 74 -14.25 14.53 2.48
N ASP A 75 -13.44 13.89 3.33
CA ASP A 75 -11.98 13.98 3.27
C ASP A 75 -11.44 13.40 1.95
N GLU A 76 -11.98 12.26 1.49
CA GLU A 76 -11.60 11.67 0.20
C GLU A 76 -11.93 12.60 -0.97
N LYS A 77 -13.14 13.17 -1.00
CA LYS A 77 -13.55 14.15 -2.03
C LYS A 77 -12.68 15.40 -2.00
N PHE A 78 -12.41 15.92 -0.80
CA PHE A 78 -11.54 17.08 -0.63
C PHE A 78 -10.13 16.79 -1.16
N PHE A 79 -9.56 15.63 -0.84
CA PHE A 79 -8.26 15.22 -1.35
C PHE A 79 -8.24 15.10 -2.88
N MET A 80 -9.23 14.43 -3.47
CA MET A 80 -9.33 14.27 -4.93
C MET A 80 -9.45 15.61 -5.65
N LYS A 81 -10.26 16.54 -5.14
CA LYS A 81 -10.36 17.90 -5.70
C LYS A 81 -9.01 18.62 -5.69
N ASN A 82 -8.27 18.55 -4.57
CA ASN A 82 -6.96 19.21 -4.49
C ASN A 82 -5.93 18.56 -5.42
N LEU A 83 -5.99 17.24 -5.62
CA LEU A 83 -5.14 16.54 -6.60
C LEU A 83 -5.45 16.99 -8.04
N GLU A 84 -6.73 17.07 -8.41
CA GLU A 84 -7.14 17.57 -9.72
C GLU A 84 -6.65 18.99 -9.96
N ASP A 85 -6.84 19.90 -8.99
CA ASP A 85 -6.35 21.27 -9.07
C ASP A 85 -4.82 21.33 -9.20
N PHE A 86 -4.10 20.43 -8.53
CA PHE A 86 -2.65 20.34 -8.62
C PHE A 86 -2.18 19.85 -9.99
N VAL A 87 -2.79 18.79 -10.53
CA VAL A 87 -2.47 18.24 -11.86
C VAL A 87 -2.76 19.27 -12.96
N ASN A 88 -3.88 19.98 -12.85
CA ASN A 88 -4.25 21.06 -13.79
C ASN A 88 -3.20 22.18 -13.82
N LYS A 89 -2.65 22.56 -12.66
CA LYS A 89 -1.58 23.58 -12.57
C LYS A 89 -0.27 23.12 -13.21
N LEU A 90 -0.02 21.81 -13.27
CA LEU A 90 1.16 21.25 -13.94
C LEU A 90 0.99 21.13 -15.46
N GLY A 91 -0.21 21.36 -16.00
CA GLY A 91 -0.49 21.21 -17.44
C GLY A 91 -0.44 19.75 -17.92
N LEU A 92 -0.73 18.81 -17.02
CA LEU A 92 -0.71 17.37 -17.30
C LEU A 92 -2.12 16.78 -17.54
N SER A 93 -3.14 17.63 -17.60
CA SER A 93 -4.55 17.25 -17.81
C SER A 93 -5.04 17.47 -19.24
#